data_AF-A0A521FB93-F1
#
_entry.id   AF-A0A521FB93-F1
#
_cell.length_a   1.000
_cell.length_b   1.000
_cell.length_c   1.000
_cell.angle_alpha   90.00
_cell.angle_beta   90.00
_cell.angle_gamma   90.00
#
_symmetry.space_group_name_H-M   'P 1'
#
loop_
_entity.id
_entity.type
_entity.pdbx_description
1 polymer ?
#
loop_
_entity_poly.entity_id
_entity_poly.type
_entity_poly.pdbx_seq_one_letter_code
_entity_poly.pdbx_strand_id
1 'polypeptide(L)'
;MVDHVPAEQEPTDPGARPAGRPRPVGPPTAEAVTSALARATDQMARMEKNLLAADEQMTHLRIALESNRRIGMAIGILMALRKVDEQAAFELLKASSSRRNVKLRLVAEEVIRTGTLS
;
A
#
# COMPACT_ATOMS: atom_id res chain seq x y z
N MET A 1 60.08 71.33 -31.66
CA MET A 1 60.57 72.32 -30.68
C MET A 1 59.70 72.14 -29.44
N VAL A 2 60.09 71.49 -28.36
CA VAL A 2 61.29 70.74 -27.93
C VAL A 2 60.67 69.76 -26.91
N ASP A 3 60.60 68.48 -27.25
CA ASP A 3 61.52 67.42 -26.80
C ASP A 3 61.53 67.14 -25.29
N HIS A 4 61.06 65.92 -25.00
CA HIS A 4 61.78 64.89 -24.25
C HIS A 4 61.89 65.01 -22.72
N VAL A 5 61.15 64.14 -22.02
CA VAL A 5 61.75 63.25 -21.01
C VAL A 5 61.12 61.86 -21.13
N PRO A 6 61.91 60.81 -21.44
CA PRO A 6 61.56 59.40 -21.24
C PRO A 6 62.19 58.90 -19.92
N ALA A 7 61.63 57.81 -19.40
CA ALA A 7 62.29 56.68 -18.73
C ALA A 7 61.22 56.01 -17.85
N GLU A 8 60.79 54.79 -18.21
CA GLU A 8 61.19 53.56 -17.50
C GLU A 8 60.47 53.41 -16.15
N GLN A 9 59.73 52.36 -15.82
CA GLN A 9 59.66 50.97 -16.29
C GLN A 9 58.33 50.40 -15.77
N GLU A 10 57.69 49.53 -16.53
CA GLU A 10 56.76 48.54 -15.99
C GLU A 10 57.55 47.52 -15.14
N PRO A 11 56.98 47.07 -14.02
CA PRO A 11 56.91 45.64 -13.83
C PRO A 11 55.45 45.21 -13.64
N THR A 12 55.01 44.41 -14.61
CA THR A 12 54.02 43.35 -14.49
C THR A 12 53.92 42.80 -13.05
N ASP A 13 52.75 42.92 -12.42
CA ASP A 13 52.30 41.90 -11.47
C ASP A 13 51.01 41.24 -12.00
N PRO A 14 51.13 40.11 -12.71
CA PRO A 14 50.00 39.30 -13.16
C PRO A 14 49.61 38.35 -12.01
N GLY A 15 48.90 38.87 -11.02
CA GLY A 15 48.76 38.20 -9.72
C GLY A 15 47.38 38.20 -9.09
N ALA A 16 46.40 37.56 -9.73
CA ALA A 16 45.30 36.77 -9.12
C ALA A 16 44.36 37.44 -8.04
N ARG A 17 43.03 37.34 -8.09
CA ARG A 17 42.16 36.21 -8.43
C ARG A 17 40.75 36.69 -8.80
N PRO A 18 40.18 36.25 -9.94
CA PRO A 18 38.73 36.15 -10.08
C PRO A 18 38.22 34.89 -9.36
N ALA A 19 37.00 34.99 -8.84
CA ALA A 19 36.16 33.92 -8.30
C ALA A 19 36.61 33.28 -6.96
N GLY A 20 35.86 33.58 -5.90
CA GLY A 20 35.72 32.63 -4.79
C GLY A 20 35.25 31.31 -5.36
N ARG A 21 36.14 30.30 -5.38
CA ARG A 21 35.78 28.92 -5.70
C ARG A 21 34.58 28.54 -4.83
N PRO A 22 33.54 27.89 -5.37
CA PRO A 22 32.56 27.23 -4.51
C PRO A 22 33.33 26.31 -3.57
N ARG A 23 33.10 26.45 -2.26
CA ARG A 23 33.69 25.56 -1.26
C ARG A 23 33.40 24.12 -1.69
N PRO A 24 34.39 23.21 -1.64
CA PRO A 24 34.08 21.80 -1.75
C PRO A 24 33.13 21.46 -0.60
N VAL A 25 31.92 21.01 -0.93
CA VAL A 25 31.07 20.34 0.04
C VAL A 25 31.89 19.13 0.49
N GLY A 26 32.30 19.12 1.77
CA GLY A 26 33.13 18.05 2.32
C GLY A 26 32.47 16.68 2.12
N PRO A 27 33.21 15.57 2.36
CA PRO A 27 32.59 14.25 2.35
C PRO A 27 31.35 14.27 3.24
N PRO A 28 30.27 13.59 2.86
CA PRO A 28 29.02 13.60 3.61
C PRO A 28 29.35 13.31 5.07
N THR A 29 28.91 14.19 5.98
CA THR A 29 29.16 14.00 7.40
C THR A 29 28.60 12.66 7.82
N ALA A 30 29.27 11.96 8.75
CA ALA A 30 28.80 10.67 9.24
C ALA A 30 27.33 10.74 9.72
N GLU A 31 26.91 11.89 10.25
CA GLU A 31 25.52 12.20 10.61
C GLU A 31 24.57 12.26 9.40
N ALA A 32 24.99 12.84 8.28
CA ALA A 32 24.18 12.88 7.04
C ALA A 32 23.95 11.46 6.48
N VAL A 33 24.98 10.61 6.51
CA VAL A 33 24.87 9.20 6.09
C VAL A 33 23.96 8.42 7.06
N THR A 34 24.15 8.62 8.37
CA THR A 34 23.35 7.94 9.41
C THR A 34 21.87 8.34 9.34
N SER A 35 21.57 9.62 9.16
CA SER A 35 20.19 10.11 9.00
C SER A 35 19.55 9.67 7.68
N ALA A 36 20.32 9.59 6.58
CA ALA A 36 19.84 9.02 5.32
C ALA A 36 19.50 7.53 5.47
N LEU A 37 20.34 6.76 6.16
CA LEU A 37 20.10 5.35 6.45
C LEU A 37 18.85 5.16 7.33
N ALA A 38 18.70 5.94 8.40
CA ALA A 38 17.52 5.87 9.28
C ALA A 38 16.21 6.17 8.52
N ARG A 39 16.21 7.16 7.60
CA ARG A 39 15.04 7.44 6.76
C ARG A 39 14.73 6.29 5.80
N ALA A 40 15.75 5.67 5.22
CA ALA A 40 15.58 4.53 4.34
C ALA A 40 14.97 3.33 5.09
N THR A 41 15.44 3.04 6.31
CA THR A 41 14.87 1.97 7.14
C THR A 41 13.43 2.27 7.57
N ASP A 42 13.12 3.52 7.94
CA ASP A 42 11.75 3.92 8.26
C ASP A 42 10.81 3.81 7.06
N GLN A 43 11.29 4.18 5.87
CA GLN A 43 10.53 4.07 4.63
C GLN A 43 10.24 2.61 4.28
N MET A 44 11.22 1.72 4.45
CA MET A 44 11.05 0.28 4.25
C MET A 44 10.02 -0.30 5.22
N ALA A 45 10.10 0.03 6.51
CA ALA A 45 9.13 -0.42 7.51
C ALA A 45 7.69 0.04 7.20
N ARG A 46 7.54 1.28 6.69
CA ARG A 46 6.24 1.80 6.25
C ARG A 46 5.71 1.05 5.02
N MET A 47 6.57 0.75 4.05
CA MET A 47 6.20 -0.02 2.87
C MET A 47 5.75 -1.43 3.24
N GLU A 48 6.49 -2.12 4.11
CA GLU A 48 6.13 -3.45 4.62
C GLU A 48 4.75 -3.44 5.30
N LYS A 49 4.52 -2.47 6.20
CA LYS A 49 3.22 -2.32 6.86
C LYS A 49 2.07 -2.09 5.87
N ASN A 50 2.29 -1.29 4.84
CA ASN A 50 1.28 -1.04 3.81
C ASN A 50 0.98 -2.29 2.98
N LEU A 51 2.00 -3.08 2.67
CA LEU A 51 1.84 -4.36 1.95
C LEU A 51 1.01 -5.35 2.77
N LEU A 52 1.32 -5.50 4.06
CA LEU A 52 0.58 -6.38 4.96
C LEU A 52 -0.90 -5.95 5.06
N ALA A 53 -1.16 -4.66 5.24
CA ALA A 53 -2.53 -4.14 5.30
C ALA A 53 -3.30 -4.37 3.99
N ALA A 54 -2.64 -4.24 2.84
CA ALA A 54 -3.25 -4.51 1.53
C ALA A 54 -3.58 -6.00 1.34
N ASP A 55 -2.69 -6.90 1.76
CA ASP A 55 -2.89 -8.35 1.67
C ASP A 55 -4.03 -8.84 2.59
N GLU A 56 -4.11 -8.30 3.80
CA GLU A 56 -5.23 -8.53 4.71
C GLU A 56 -6.55 -8.09 4.08
N GLN A 57 -6.61 -6.88 3.50
CA GLN A 57 -7.81 -6.37 2.82
C GLN A 57 -8.22 -7.25 1.64
N MET A 58 -7.27 -7.67 0.80
CA MET A 58 -7.54 -8.58 -0.32
C MET A 58 -8.09 -9.93 0.16
N THR A 59 -7.54 -10.45 1.26
CA THR A 59 -7.99 -11.71 1.88
C THR A 59 -9.42 -11.57 2.42
N HIS A 60 -9.72 -10.51 3.17
CA HIS A 60 -11.06 -10.25 3.69
C HIS A 60 -12.10 -10.11 2.57
N LEU A 61 -11.76 -9.39 1.49
CA LEU A 61 -12.63 -9.24 0.32
C LEU A 61 -12.89 -10.58 -0.37
N ARG A 62 -11.85 -11.39 -0.59
CA ARG A 62 -12.01 -12.72 -1.21
C ARG A 62 -12.91 -13.62 -0.38
N ILE A 63 -12.72 -13.63 0.95
CA ILE A 63 -13.56 -14.42 1.87
C ILE A 63 -15.02 -13.97 1.80
N ALA A 64 -15.26 -12.66 1.76
CA ALA A 64 -16.62 -12.11 1.66
C ALA A 64 -17.30 -12.49 0.34
N LEU A 65 -16.57 -12.40 -0.78
CA LEU A 65 -17.08 -12.78 -2.10
C LEU A 65 -17.39 -14.28 -2.21
N GLU A 66 -16.48 -15.14 -1.73
CA GLU A 66 -16.71 -16.59 -1.72
C GLU A 66 -17.92 -16.94 -0.85
N SER A 67 -18.04 -16.29 0.31
CA SER A 67 -19.20 -16.46 1.20
C SER A 67 -20.50 -16.08 0.50
N ASN A 68 -20.56 -14.92 -0.16
CA ASN A 68 -21.76 -14.49 -0.89
C ASN A 68 -22.13 -15.46 -2.02
N ARG A 69 -21.15 -15.96 -2.77
CA ARG A 69 -21.39 -16.94 -3.83
C ARG A 69 -21.98 -18.25 -3.27
N ARG A 70 -21.43 -18.76 -2.16
CA ARG A 70 -21.97 -19.97 -1.51
C ARG A 70 -23.38 -19.74 -0.96
N ILE A 71 -23.64 -18.60 -0.35
CA ILE A 71 -24.98 -18.25 0.14
C ILE A 71 -25.99 -18.20 -1.01
N GLY A 72 -25.67 -17.52 -2.12
CA GLY A 72 -26.54 -17.47 -3.30
C GLY A 72 -26.83 -18.85 -3.90
N MET A 73 -25.82 -19.73 -3.95
CA MET A 73 -26.01 -21.10 -4.43
C MET A 73 -26.95 -21.91 -3.52
N ALA A 74 -26.80 -21.79 -2.20
CA ALA A 74 -27.69 -22.43 -1.24
C ALA A 74 -29.13 -21.90 -1.34
N ILE A 75 -29.31 -20.59 -1.55
CA ILE A 75 -30.62 -19.97 -1.81
C ILE A 75 -31.25 -20.61 -3.04
N GLY A 76 -30.53 -20.71 -4.16
CA GLY A 76 -31.03 -21.32 -5.39
C GLY A 76 -31.44 -22.79 -5.20
N ILE A 77 -30.67 -23.57 -4.44
CA ILE A 77 -31.02 -24.95 -4.08
C ILE A 77 -32.33 -24.99 -3.28
N LEU A 78 -32.50 -24.13 -2.28
CA LEU A 78 -33.72 -24.08 -1.47
C LEU A 78 -34.94 -23.63 -2.26
N MET A 79 -34.80 -22.64 -3.14
CA MET A 79 -35.86 -22.23 -4.06
C MET A 79 -36.32 -23.41 -4.92
N ALA A 80 -35.38 -24.18 -5.48
CA ALA A 80 -35.69 -25.31 -6.33
C ALA A 80 -36.40 -26.45 -5.57
N LEU A 81 -35.96 -26.75 -4.35
CA LEU A 81 -36.46 -27.87 -3.53
C LEU A 81 -37.76 -27.54 -2.81
N ARG A 82 -37.89 -26.33 -2.26
CA ARG A 82 -39.06 -25.92 -1.46
C ARG A 82 -40.08 -25.09 -2.23
N LYS A 83 -39.80 -24.74 -3.49
CA LYS A 83 -40.67 -23.91 -4.36
C LYS A 83 -41.04 -22.57 -3.71
N VAL A 84 -40.04 -21.94 -3.11
CA VAL A 84 -40.15 -20.61 -2.51
C VAL A 84 -39.38 -19.58 -3.34
N ASP A 85 -39.68 -18.30 -3.13
CA ASP A 85 -38.91 -17.21 -3.73
C ASP A 85 -37.55 -17.02 -3.04
N GLU A 86 -36.73 -16.14 -3.62
CA GLU A 86 -35.38 -15.84 -3.13
C GLU A 86 -35.39 -15.31 -1.69
N GLN A 87 -36.32 -14.40 -1.38
CA GLN A 87 -36.41 -13.76 -0.07
C GLN A 87 -36.78 -14.77 1.01
N ALA A 88 -37.77 -15.62 0.76
CA ALA A 88 -38.18 -16.68 1.67
C ALA A 88 -37.06 -17.71 1.86
N ALA A 89 -36.35 -18.09 0.81
CA ALA A 89 -35.19 -18.98 0.91
C ALA A 89 -34.07 -18.36 1.77
N PHE A 90 -33.78 -17.08 1.61
CA PHE A 90 -32.80 -16.36 2.44
C PHE A 90 -33.23 -16.30 3.91
N GLU A 91 -34.49 -15.98 4.18
CA GLU A 91 -35.02 -15.94 5.55
C GLU A 91 -34.98 -17.32 6.22
N LEU A 92 -35.21 -18.41 5.48
CA LEU A 92 -35.05 -19.78 6.01
C LEU A 92 -33.60 -20.07 6.42
N LEU A 93 -32.64 -19.66 5.58
CA LEU A 93 -31.20 -19.79 5.84
C LEU A 93 -30.78 -18.99 7.08
N LYS A 94 -31.25 -17.75 7.17
CA LYS A 94 -31.03 -16.85 8.31
C LYS A 94 -31.64 -17.41 9.59
N ALA A 95 -32.87 -17.92 9.52
CA ALA A 95 -33.55 -18.51 10.68
C ALA A 95 -32.84 -19.77 11.20
N SER A 96 -32.28 -20.62 10.33
CA SER A 96 -31.46 -21.78 10.77
C SER A 96 -30.13 -21.30 11.38
N SER A 97 -29.45 -20.35 10.73
CA SER A 97 -28.21 -19.74 11.23
C SER A 97 -28.38 -19.13 12.62
N SER A 98 -29.44 -18.34 12.85
CA SER A 98 -29.74 -17.74 14.15
C SER A 98 -30.12 -18.79 15.20
N ARG A 99 -30.96 -19.78 14.86
CA ARG A 99 -31.35 -20.85 15.80
C ARG A 99 -30.15 -21.68 16.28
N ARG A 100 -29.17 -21.89 15.42
CA ARG A 100 -27.96 -22.68 15.71
C ARG A 100 -26.77 -21.84 16.19
N ASN A 101 -26.89 -20.51 16.17
CA ASN A 101 -25.81 -19.57 16.45
C ASN A 101 -24.52 -19.87 15.64
N VAL A 102 -24.68 -20.21 14.36
CA VAL A 102 -23.57 -20.51 13.44
C VAL A 102 -23.54 -19.47 12.31
N LYS A 103 -22.34 -19.22 11.77
CA LYS A 103 -22.17 -18.31 10.63
C LYS A 103 -23.01 -18.77 9.44
N LEU A 104 -23.75 -17.85 8.82
CA LEU A 104 -24.64 -18.11 7.68
C LEU A 104 -23.94 -18.90 6.55
N ARG A 105 -22.66 -18.60 6.27
CA ARG A 105 -21.83 -19.31 5.28
C ARG A 105 -21.78 -20.83 5.52
N LEU A 106 -21.70 -21.25 6.79
CA LEU A 106 -21.60 -22.66 7.15
C LEU A 106 -22.94 -23.38 6.94
N VAL A 107 -24.05 -22.72 7.25
CA VAL A 107 -25.39 -23.24 6.94
C VAL A 107 -25.59 -23.35 5.44
N ALA A 108 -25.13 -22.35 4.68
CA ALA A 108 -25.18 -22.39 3.22
C ALA A 108 -24.36 -23.56 2.65
N GLU A 109 -23.16 -23.82 3.18
CA GLU A 109 -22.37 -25.00 2.79
C GLU A 109 -23.05 -26.32 3.10
N GLU A 110 -23.69 -26.42 4.26
CA GLU A 110 -24.46 -27.61 4.61
C GLU A 110 -25.58 -27.84 3.60
N VAL A 111 -26.36 -26.81 3.28
CA VAL A 111 -27.42 -26.86 2.26
C VAL A 111 -26.85 -27.24 0.89
N ILE A 112 -25.69 -26.70 0.49
CA ILE A 112 -25.03 -27.08 -0.77
C ILE A 112 -24.69 -28.57 -0.79
N ARG A 113 -24.23 -29.12 0.35
CA ARG A 113 -23.80 -30.52 0.46
C ARG A 113 -24.97 -31.49 0.57
N THR A 114 -26.03 -31.13 1.29
CA THR A 114 -27.13 -32.06 1.66
C THR A 114 -28.45 -31.77 0.97
N GLY A 115 -28.63 -30.55 0.44
CA GLY A 115 -29.92 -30.06 -0.05
C GLY A 115 -30.95 -29.78 1.06
N THR A 116 -30.58 -29.89 2.33
CA THR A 116 -31.52 -29.78 3.46
C THR A 116 -31.10 -28.71 4.45
N LEU A 117 -32.11 -28.13 5.12
CA LEU A 117 -31.94 -27.23 6.26
C LEU A 117 -32.22 -28.02 7.54
N SER A 118 -31.25 -28.04 8.44
CA SER A 118 -31.39 -28.52 9.83
C SER A 118 -31.32 -27.37 10.83
#